data_AF-A0A238HA92-F1
#
_entry.id   AF-A0A238HA92-F1
#
_cell.length_a   1.000
_cell.length_b   1.000
_cell.length_c   1.000
_cell.angle_alpha   90.00
_cell.angle_beta   90.00
_cell.angle_gamma   90.00
#
_symmetry.space_group_name_H-M   'P 1'
#
loop_
_entity.id
_entity.type
_entity.pdbx_description
1 polymer ?
#
loop_
_entity_poly.entity_id
_entity_poly.type
_entity_poly.pdbx_seq_one_letter_code
_entity_poly.pdbx_strand_id
1 'polypeptide(L)'
;MWLTAQQTVKRLLQEAGAHLRDNVALTDRAPTWKTLITTPRWMMTGKRGPWLGLPRAGVSLADATGATRFGDAIKLALKNGDLERHTKPMLSGLGAVTVNPSIILSERIAYRGFRVWSAAIMRAGTIGPWARHAMLFAFAIWLVVAILFILPVSSFVRQIIRLFMRGRLDSMQRYYEQPSGSSRHLNQSR
;
A
#
# COMPACT_ATOMS: atom_id res chain seq x y z
N MET A 1 2.08 -1.92 -2.86
CA MET A 1 2.96 -0.83 -3.35
C MET A 1 2.53 0.55 -2.85
N TRP A 2 1.70 0.63 -1.80
CA TRP A 2 1.24 1.93 -1.33
C TRP A 2 2.26 2.59 -0.39
N LEU A 3 3.11 1.80 0.29
CA LEU A 3 4.14 2.31 1.20
C LEU A 3 5.20 3.11 0.42
N THR A 4 5.68 2.54 -0.69
CA THR A 4 6.67 3.20 -1.53
C THR A 4 6.09 4.40 -2.27
N ALA A 5 4.83 4.30 -2.68
CA ALA A 5 4.09 5.43 -3.25
C ALA A 5 3.99 6.58 -2.23
N GLN A 6 3.63 6.28 -0.98
CA GLN A 6 3.55 7.29 0.08
C GLN A 6 4.91 7.94 0.35
N GLN A 7 6.01 7.17 0.38
CA GLN A 7 7.35 7.74 0.55
C GLN A 7 7.74 8.66 -0.61
N THR A 8 7.35 8.29 -1.83
CA THR A 8 7.58 9.14 -3.01
C THR A 8 6.79 10.44 -2.89
N VAL A 9 5.51 10.38 -2.48
CA VAL A 9 4.68 11.56 -2.25
C VAL A 9 5.24 12.43 -1.12
N LYS A 10 5.67 11.85 0.01
CA LYS A 10 6.32 12.55 1.12
C LYS A 10 7.51 13.38 0.63
N ARG A 11 8.39 12.75 -0.16
CA ARG A 11 9.54 13.44 -0.76
C ARG A 11 9.13 14.58 -1.68
N LEU A 12 8.19 14.34 -2.60
CA LEU A 12 7.73 15.36 -3.55
C LEU A 12 7.09 16.57 -2.84
N LEU A 13 6.32 16.32 -1.78
CA LEU A 13 5.75 17.39 -0.95
C LEU A 13 6.85 18.19 -0.26
N GLN A 14 7.84 17.53 0.31
CA GLN A 14 8.97 18.19 0.95
C GLN A 14 9.79 19.03 -0.04
N GLU A 15 10.08 18.50 -1.23
CA GLU A 15 10.77 19.21 -2.32
C GLU A 15 10.00 20.46 -2.78
N ALA A 16 8.67 20.43 -2.70
CA ALA A 16 7.80 21.56 -2.99
C ALA A 16 7.60 22.53 -1.80
N GLY A 17 8.26 22.30 -0.65
CA GLY A 17 8.08 23.12 0.56
C GLY A 17 6.74 22.90 1.28
N ALA A 18 5.98 21.86 0.90
CA ALA A 18 4.71 21.52 1.52
C ALA A 18 4.90 20.72 2.82
N HIS A 19 3.98 20.92 3.76
CA HIS A 19 3.96 20.21 5.03
C HIS A 19 2.89 19.12 5.00
N LEU A 20 3.31 17.84 5.02
CA LEU A 20 2.38 16.72 5.11
C LEU A 20 1.78 16.66 6.53
N ARG A 21 0.48 16.91 6.66
CA ARG A 21 -0.25 16.88 7.95
C ARG A 21 -0.76 15.49 8.32
N ASP A 22 -1.35 14.78 7.37
CA ASP A 22 -2.01 13.50 7.61
C ASP A 22 -1.89 12.56 6.39
N ASN A 23 -2.10 11.27 6.61
CA ASN A 23 -2.14 10.23 5.59
C ASN A 23 -3.28 9.25 5.84
N VAL A 24 -3.94 8.82 4.77
CA VAL A 24 -4.97 7.77 4.81
C VAL A 24 -4.62 6.68 3.81
N ALA A 25 -4.65 5.43 4.26
CA ALA A 25 -4.39 4.27 3.41
C ALA A 25 -5.40 3.17 3.73
N LEU A 26 -6.36 2.98 2.82
CA LEU A 26 -7.30 1.87 2.86
C LEU A 26 -6.82 0.78 1.88
N THR A 27 -6.63 -0.43 2.39
CA THR A 27 -6.12 -1.56 1.62
C THR A 27 -7.08 -2.73 1.64
N ASP A 28 -7.04 -3.55 0.59
CA ASP A 28 -7.71 -4.85 0.60
C ASP A 28 -7.13 -5.75 1.71
N ARG A 29 -7.98 -6.28 2.58
CA ARG A 29 -7.60 -7.15 3.70
C ARG A 29 -7.70 -8.64 3.34
N ALA A 30 -8.11 -8.98 2.12
CA ALA A 30 -8.17 -10.35 1.68
C ALA A 30 -6.75 -10.98 1.63
N PRO A 31 -6.62 -12.29 1.88
CA PRO A 31 -5.37 -13.01 1.70
C PRO A 31 -4.76 -12.75 0.32
N THR A 32 -3.44 -12.53 0.25
CA THR A 32 -2.71 -12.18 -0.97
C THR A 32 -2.99 -13.11 -2.16
N TRP A 33 -3.12 -14.41 -1.92
CA TRP A 33 -3.43 -15.36 -2.99
C TRP A 33 -4.84 -15.16 -3.58
N LYS A 34 -5.81 -14.71 -2.76
CA LYS A 34 -7.15 -14.37 -3.24
C LYS A 34 -7.11 -13.10 -4.08
N THR A 35 -6.37 -12.07 -3.63
CA THR A 35 -6.26 -10.81 -4.36
C THR A 35 -5.54 -10.94 -5.70
N LEU A 36 -4.60 -11.88 -5.82
CA LEU A 36 -3.94 -12.24 -7.08
C LEU A 36 -4.90 -12.76 -8.15
N ILE A 37 -6.08 -13.29 -7.76
CA ILE A 37 -7.10 -13.76 -8.70
C ILE A 37 -8.19 -12.70 -8.86
N THR A 38 -8.70 -12.16 -7.76
CA THR A 38 -9.86 -11.26 -7.78
C THR A 38 -9.54 -9.90 -8.39
N THR A 39 -8.31 -9.40 -8.25
CA THR A 39 -7.91 -8.08 -8.77
C THR A 39 -7.75 -8.07 -10.29
N PRO A 40 -7.00 -8.99 -10.93
CA PRO A 40 -6.94 -9.07 -12.39
C PRO A 40 -8.31 -9.34 -13.02
N ARG A 41 -9.11 -10.24 -12.43
CA ARG A 41 -10.49 -10.46 -12.86
C ARG A 41 -11.28 -9.17 -12.86
N TRP A 42 -11.23 -8.41 -11.77
CA TRP A 42 -11.93 -7.12 -11.68
C TRP A 42 -11.41 -6.15 -12.76
N MET A 43 -10.10 -6.00 -12.93
CA MET A 43 -9.52 -5.11 -13.95
C MET A 43 -9.94 -5.48 -15.37
N MET A 44 -10.04 -6.77 -15.70
CA MET A 44 -10.40 -7.24 -17.04
C MET A 44 -11.91 -7.27 -17.30
N THR A 45 -12.72 -7.55 -16.28
CA THR A 45 -14.17 -7.78 -16.45
C THR A 45 -15.05 -6.67 -15.89
N GLY A 46 -14.48 -5.73 -15.13
CA GLY A 46 -15.23 -4.73 -14.36
C GLY A 46 -16.00 -5.30 -13.14
N LYS A 47 -16.09 -6.63 -12.98
CA LYS A 47 -16.89 -7.29 -11.94
C LYS A 47 -16.12 -7.39 -10.63
N ARG A 48 -16.50 -6.54 -9.66
CA ARG A 48 -15.89 -6.49 -8.32
C ARG A 48 -16.42 -7.52 -7.33
N GLY A 49 -17.62 -8.06 -7.57
CA GLY A 49 -18.36 -8.90 -6.62
C GLY A 49 -17.67 -10.22 -6.27
N PRO A 50 -18.11 -10.89 -5.18
CA PRO A 50 -17.65 -12.24 -4.85
C PRO A 50 -17.82 -13.19 -6.02
N TRP A 51 -16.89 -14.12 -6.18
CA TRP A 51 -16.93 -15.09 -7.28
C TRP A 51 -16.26 -16.40 -6.87
N LEU A 52 -16.97 -17.53 -7.04
CA LEU A 52 -16.48 -18.88 -6.72
C LEU A 52 -15.80 -18.99 -5.33
N GLY A 53 -16.46 -18.47 -4.29
CA GLY A 53 -15.91 -18.49 -2.92
C GLY A 53 -14.76 -17.51 -2.66
N LEU A 54 -14.34 -16.72 -3.66
CA LEU A 54 -13.41 -15.62 -3.49
C LEU A 54 -14.15 -14.35 -3.02
N PRO A 55 -13.56 -13.57 -2.09
CA PRO A 55 -14.13 -12.34 -1.60
C PRO A 55 -14.19 -11.28 -2.71
N ARG A 56 -14.98 -10.24 -2.46
CA ARG A 56 -15.00 -9.02 -3.27
C ARG A 56 -13.58 -8.47 -3.41
N ALA A 57 -13.19 -8.05 -4.62
CA ALA A 57 -11.87 -7.45 -4.85
C ALA A 57 -11.80 -6.02 -4.30
N GLY A 58 -10.65 -5.65 -3.71
CA GLY A 58 -10.34 -4.28 -3.32
C GLY A 58 -10.79 -3.90 -1.91
N VAL A 59 -10.85 -2.60 -1.65
CA VAL A 59 -11.27 -2.06 -0.35
C VAL A 59 -12.73 -2.45 -0.07
N SER A 60 -12.99 -2.90 1.16
CA SER A 60 -14.33 -3.32 1.57
C SER A 60 -15.31 -2.12 1.58
N LEU A 61 -16.61 -2.40 1.38
CA LEU A 61 -17.62 -1.35 1.50
C LEU A 61 -17.63 -0.72 2.89
N ALA A 62 -17.40 -1.50 3.94
CA ALA A 62 -17.31 -1.00 5.30
C ALA A 62 -16.12 -0.04 5.50
N ASP A 63 -14.95 -0.34 4.93
CA ASP A 63 -13.80 0.56 5.00
C ASP A 63 -14.03 1.82 4.16
N ALA A 64 -14.68 1.70 2.98
CA ALA A 64 -15.02 2.81 2.11
C ALA A 64 -16.05 3.75 2.76
N THR A 65 -17.17 3.23 3.27
CA THR A 65 -18.18 4.02 4.01
C THR A 65 -17.60 4.56 5.32
N GLY A 66 -16.75 3.79 5.99
CA GLY A 66 -16.05 4.24 7.19
C GLY A 66 -15.10 5.41 6.93
N ALA A 67 -14.68 5.66 5.69
CA ALA A 67 -13.80 6.77 5.34
C ALA A 67 -14.42 8.15 5.64
N THR A 68 -15.75 8.23 5.76
CA THR A 68 -16.47 9.45 6.16
C THR A 68 -15.90 10.09 7.43
N ARG A 69 -15.45 9.27 8.39
CA ARG A 69 -14.85 9.75 9.65
C ARG A 69 -13.64 10.68 9.44
N PHE A 70 -12.87 10.44 8.36
CA PHE A 70 -11.72 11.28 8.03
C PHE A 70 -12.19 12.61 7.45
N GLY A 71 -13.22 12.58 6.60
CA GLY A 71 -13.85 13.78 6.05
C GLY A 71 -14.44 14.66 7.14
N ASP A 72 -15.13 14.06 8.12
CA ASP A 72 -15.71 14.77 9.26
C ASP A 72 -14.63 15.44 10.12
N ALA A 73 -13.53 14.73 10.40
CA ALA A 73 -12.40 15.29 11.14
C ALA A 73 -11.72 16.46 10.41
N ILE A 74 -11.50 16.33 9.09
CA ILE A 74 -10.94 17.41 8.27
C ILE A 74 -11.89 18.62 8.23
N LYS A 75 -13.19 18.39 8.04
CA LYS A 75 -14.21 19.44 8.04
C LYS A 75 -14.26 20.18 9.37
N LEU A 76 -14.16 19.47 10.49
CA LEU A 76 -14.11 20.06 11.82
C LEU A 76 -12.84 20.92 11.99
N ALA A 77 -11.69 20.41 11.57
CA ALA A 77 -10.43 21.12 11.67
C ALA A 77 -10.43 22.43 10.87
N LEU A 78 -10.93 22.38 9.62
CA LEU A 78 -11.03 23.56 8.75
C LEU A 78 -12.02 24.62 9.26
N LYS A 79 -13.06 24.22 10.00
CA LYS A 79 -14.08 25.15 10.53
C LYS A 79 -13.70 25.78 11.85
N ASN A 80 -12.91 25.08 12.66
CA ASN A 80 -12.60 25.49 14.02
C ASN A 80 -11.19 26.09 14.09
N GLY A 81 -11.06 27.39 13.80
CA GLY A 81 -9.89 28.17 14.19
C GLY A 81 -8.55 27.68 13.62
N ASP A 82 -8.53 27.33 12.34
CA ASP A 82 -7.31 26.92 11.61
C ASP A 82 -6.59 25.69 12.21
N LEU A 83 -7.33 24.73 12.80
CA LEU A 83 -6.74 23.51 13.38
C LEU A 83 -5.88 22.72 12.37
N GLU A 84 -6.10 22.87 11.06
CA GLU A 84 -5.25 22.29 10.02
C GLU A 84 -3.84 22.91 9.94
N ARG A 85 -3.67 24.13 10.45
CA ARG A 85 -2.37 24.82 10.51
C ARG A 85 -1.54 24.37 11.70
N HIS A 86 -2.14 23.74 12.70
CA HIS A 86 -1.42 23.19 13.83
C HIS A 86 -0.51 22.03 13.40
N THR A 87 0.53 21.79 14.19
CA THR A 87 1.52 20.73 13.94
C THR A 87 1.02 19.33 14.27
N LYS A 88 -0.11 19.20 14.98
CA LYS A 88 -0.65 17.90 15.39
C LYS A 88 -1.46 17.25 14.24
N PRO A 89 -1.34 15.93 14.03
CA PRO A 89 -2.16 15.22 13.04
C PRO A 89 -3.64 15.25 13.43
N MET A 90 -4.51 15.57 12.47
CA MET A 90 -5.96 15.66 12.67
C MET A 90 -6.62 14.29 12.66
N LEU A 91 -6.01 13.31 11.98
CA LEU A 91 -6.59 11.97 11.81
C LEU A 91 -6.07 10.96 12.85
N SER A 92 -5.26 11.42 13.80
CA SER A 92 -4.77 10.59 14.90
C SER A 92 -5.93 9.98 15.69
N GLY A 93 -5.88 8.67 15.94
CA GLY A 93 -6.93 7.97 16.67
C GLY A 93 -8.11 7.49 15.83
N LEU A 94 -8.15 7.80 14.52
CA LEU A 94 -9.21 7.35 13.62
C LEU A 94 -8.86 6.06 12.86
N GLY A 95 -7.71 5.44 13.15
CA GLY A 95 -7.21 4.29 12.39
C GLY A 95 -7.05 4.62 10.91
N ALA A 96 -6.32 5.70 10.62
CA ALA A 96 -6.13 6.24 9.27
C ALA A 96 -5.23 5.35 8.41
N VAL A 97 -4.26 4.67 9.04
CA VAL A 97 -3.31 3.80 8.35
C VAL A 97 -3.04 2.55 9.17
N THR A 98 -3.23 1.38 8.57
CA THR A 98 -2.84 0.08 9.17
C THR A 98 -1.81 -0.59 8.29
N VAL A 99 -0.56 -0.69 8.76
CA VAL A 99 0.54 -1.31 7.99
C VAL A 99 0.71 -2.75 8.46
N ASN A 100 0.64 -3.71 7.53
CA ASN A 100 1.05 -5.08 7.83
C ASN A 100 2.56 -5.23 7.61
N PRO A 101 3.35 -5.59 8.64
CA PRO A 101 4.80 -5.69 8.51
C PRO A 101 5.29 -6.68 7.45
N SER A 102 4.51 -7.75 7.19
CA SER A 102 4.83 -8.74 6.15
C SER A 102 4.76 -8.17 4.72
N ILE A 103 3.96 -7.12 4.53
CA ILE A 103 3.84 -6.41 3.24
C ILE A 103 5.04 -5.47 3.02
N ILE A 104 5.61 -4.89 4.09
CA ILE A 104 6.74 -3.95 3.98
C ILE A 104 7.93 -4.61 3.26
N LEU A 105 8.30 -5.82 3.70
CA LEU A 105 9.46 -6.52 3.14
C LEU A 105 9.22 -6.96 1.69
N SER A 106 8.08 -7.59 1.44
CA SER A 106 7.71 -8.07 0.10
C SER A 106 7.58 -6.92 -0.91
N GLU A 107 7.00 -5.80 -0.50
CA GLU A 107 6.90 -4.59 -1.32
C GLU A 107 8.27 -4.00 -1.66
N ARG A 108 9.21 -3.98 -0.71
CA ARG A 108 10.56 -3.45 -0.94
C ARG A 108 11.36 -4.29 -1.94
N ILE A 109 11.23 -5.62 -1.85
CA ILE A 109 11.85 -6.56 -2.79
C ILE A 109 11.25 -6.36 -4.18
N ALA A 110 9.91 -6.34 -4.27
CA ALA A 110 9.21 -6.12 -5.54
C ALA A 110 9.60 -4.78 -6.17
N TYR A 111 9.67 -3.70 -5.39
CA TYR A 111 10.06 -2.38 -5.87
C TYR A 111 11.49 -2.36 -6.43
N ARG A 112 12.46 -2.99 -5.74
CA ARG A 112 13.84 -3.08 -6.24
C ARG A 112 13.92 -3.86 -7.54
N GLY A 113 13.24 -5.01 -7.62
CA GLY A 113 13.17 -5.80 -8.84
C GLY A 113 12.58 -4.99 -10.01
N PHE A 114 11.46 -4.30 -9.76
CA PHE A 114 10.83 -3.44 -10.76
C PHE A 114 11.75 -2.32 -11.24
N ARG A 115 12.52 -1.68 -10.34
CA ARG A 115 13.49 -0.63 -10.71
C ARG A 115 14.62 -1.14 -11.60
N VAL A 116 15.14 -2.34 -11.34
CA VAL A 116 16.21 -2.93 -12.16
C VAL A 116 15.67 -3.24 -13.55
N TRP A 117 14.51 -3.90 -13.63
CA TRP A 117 13.88 -4.22 -14.90
C TRP A 117 13.47 -2.98 -15.68
N SER A 118 12.89 -1.98 -15.04
CA SER A 118 12.51 -0.74 -15.73
C SER A 118 13.72 -0.01 -16.30
N ALA A 119 14.83 0.09 -15.55
CA ALA A 119 16.07 0.66 -16.06
C ALA A 119 16.64 -0.14 -17.24
N ALA A 120 16.60 -1.47 -17.17
CA ALA A 120 17.08 -2.34 -18.24
C ALA A 120 16.20 -2.23 -19.50
N ILE A 121 14.87 -2.17 -19.36
CA ILE A 121 13.93 -1.94 -20.47
C ILE A 121 14.14 -0.56 -21.10
N MET A 122 14.35 0.48 -20.28
CA MET A 122 14.62 1.83 -20.78
C MET A 122 15.91 1.89 -21.60
N ARG A 123 16.98 1.22 -21.16
CA ARG A 123 18.24 1.10 -21.92
C ARG A 123 18.07 0.24 -23.18
N ALA A 124 17.30 -0.85 -23.13
CA ALA A 124 17.00 -1.62 -24.33
C ALA A 124 16.21 -0.80 -25.35
N GLY A 125 15.35 0.11 -24.88
CA GLY A 125 14.60 1.06 -25.70
C GLY A 125 15.45 2.05 -26.49
N THR A 126 16.66 2.38 -26.01
CA THR A 126 17.57 3.27 -26.77
C THR A 126 18.31 2.54 -27.89
N ILE A 127 18.36 1.20 -27.87
CA ILE A 127 19.01 0.37 -28.90
C ILE A 127 18.06 0.18 -30.11
N GLY A 128 16.75 0.06 -29.85
CA GLY A 128 15.73 -0.01 -30.89
C GLY A 128 14.39 -0.56 -30.40
N PRO A 129 13.32 -0.40 -31.19
CA PRO A 129 11.98 -0.82 -30.79
C PRO A 129 11.89 -2.34 -30.57
N TRP A 130 12.57 -3.16 -31.38
CA TRP A 130 12.55 -4.62 -31.22
C TRP A 130 13.17 -5.08 -29.90
N ALA A 131 14.32 -4.52 -29.52
CA ALA A 131 14.99 -4.81 -28.25
C ALA A 131 14.10 -4.47 -27.05
N ARG A 132 13.36 -3.35 -27.12
CA ARG A 132 12.35 -3.00 -26.10
C ARG A 132 11.25 -4.05 -25.99
N HIS A 133 10.71 -4.54 -27.10
CA HIS A 133 9.65 -5.55 -27.10
C HIS A 133 10.15 -6.89 -26.52
N ALA A 134 11.34 -7.33 -26.91
CA ALA A 134 11.95 -8.54 -26.35
C ALA A 134 12.17 -8.42 -24.84
N MET A 135 12.66 -7.28 -24.37
CA MET A 135 12.87 -7.03 -22.94
C MET A 135 11.55 -6.94 -22.15
N LEU A 136 10.51 -6.35 -22.74
CA LEU A 136 9.17 -6.33 -22.16
C LEU A 136 8.58 -7.75 -22.04
N PHE A 137 8.80 -8.61 -23.06
CA PHE A 137 8.36 -10.00 -23.02
C PHE A 137 9.11 -10.80 -21.94
N ALA A 138 10.44 -10.65 -21.86
CA ALA A 138 11.24 -11.26 -20.80
C ALA A 138 10.79 -10.79 -19.40
N PHE A 139 10.49 -9.50 -19.24
CA PHE A 139 9.96 -8.95 -18.01
C PHE A 139 8.57 -9.52 -17.66
N ALA A 140 7.69 -9.70 -18.64
CA ALA A 140 6.38 -10.31 -18.42
C ALA A 140 6.51 -11.76 -17.93
N ILE A 141 7.38 -12.56 -18.55
CA ILE A 141 7.68 -13.93 -18.10
C ILE A 141 8.22 -13.91 -16.67
N TRP A 142 9.21 -13.06 -16.39
CA TRP A 142 9.79 -12.92 -15.07
C TRP A 142 8.74 -12.57 -14.00
N LEU A 143 7.79 -11.70 -14.34
CA LEU A 143 6.70 -11.30 -13.43
C LEU A 143 5.76 -12.46 -13.13
N VAL A 144 5.39 -13.27 -14.12
CA VAL A 144 4.59 -14.49 -13.93
C VAL A 144 5.34 -15.47 -13.01
N VAL A 145 6.62 -15.71 -13.30
CA VAL A 145 7.46 -16.60 -12.48
C VAL A 145 7.55 -16.09 -11.04
N ALA A 146 7.80 -14.79 -10.83
CA ALA A 146 7.86 -14.18 -9.51
C ALA A 146 6.54 -14.36 -8.73
N ILE A 147 5.39 -14.19 -9.39
CA ILE A 147 4.06 -14.42 -8.77
C ILE A 147 3.90 -15.87 -8.34
N LEU A 148 4.30 -16.84 -9.16
CA LEU A 148 4.22 -18.27 -8.83
C LEU A 148 5.11 -18.61 -7.61
N PHE A 149 6.30 -18.02 -7.51
CA PHE A 149 7.19 -18.18 -6.36
C PHE A 149 6.70 -17.51 -5.06
N ILE A 150 5.89 -16.46 -5.14
CA ILE A 150 5.37 -15.74 -3.96
C ILE A 150 4.42 -16.63 -3.13
N LEU A 151 3.69 -17.54 -3.76
CA LEU A 151 2.73 -18.43 -3.09
C LEU A 151 3.38 -19.35 -2.03
N PRO A 152 4.41 -20.17 -2.35
CA PRO A 152 5.08 -21.02 -1.36
C PRO A 152 5.85 -20.21 -0.31
N VAL A 153 6.42 -19.07 -0.72
CA VAL A 153 7.26 -18.23 0.15
C VAL A 153 6.45 -17.50 1.22
N SER A 154 5.17 -17.19 0.96
CA SER A 154 4.33 -16.43 1.91
C SER A 154 4.13 -17.11 3.28
N SER A 155 4.09 -18.44 3.32
CA SER A 155 3.98 -19.20 4.57
C SER A 155 5.32 -19.28 5.30
N PHE A 156 6.41 -19.45 4.57
CA PHE A 156 7.77 -19.57 5.13
C PHE A 156 8.27 -18.23 5.70
N VAL A 157 8.01 -17.13 5.00
CA VAL A 157 8.40 -15.78 5.42
C VAL A 157 7.75 -15.38 6.73
N ARG A 158 6.47 -15.72 6.96
CA ARG A 158 5.80 -15.45 8.25
C ARG A 158 6.43 -16.21 9.42
N GLN A 159 6.99 -17.40 9.18
CA GLN A 159 7.64 -18.19 10.21
C GLN A 159 8.99 -17.57 10.61
N ILE A 160 9.80 -17.22 9.61
CA ILE A 160 11.12 -16.59 9.81
C ILE A 160 10.99 -15.20 10.45
N ILE A 161 10.04 -14.38 9.98
CA ILE A 161 9.78 -13.05 10.52
C ILE A 161 9.42 -13.11 12.02
N ARG A 162 8.55 -14.05 12.40
CA ARG A 162 8.12 -14.21 13.80
C ARG A 162 9.25 -14.64 14.73
N LEU A 163 10.26 -15.32 14.20
CA LEU A 163 11.37 -15.86 14.97
C LEU A 163 12.52 -14.86 15.13
N PHE A 164 12.81 -14.04 14.11
CA PHE A 164 14.07 -13.29 14.06
C PHE A 164 13.94 -11.76 14.16
N MET A 165 12.78 -11.16 13.88
CA MET A 165 12.72 -9.70 13.58
C MET A 165 11.54 -8.91 14.19
N ARG A 166 10.93 -9.36 15.28
CA ARG A 166 9.78 -8.64 15.90
C ARG A 166 10.11 -7.16 16.23
N GLY A 167 11.24 -6.89 16.88
CA GLY A 167 11.60 -5.52 17.31
C GLY A 167 11.94 -4.55 16.17
N ARG A 168 12.50 -5.02 15.03
CA ARG A 168 12.79 -4.17 13.86
C ARG A 168 11.56 -3.92 12.97
N LEU A 169 10.54 -4.78 13.06
CA LEU A 169 9.32 -4.63 12.28
C LEU A 169 8.34 -3.66 12.93
N ASP A 170 8.28 -3.64 14.26
CA ASP A 170 7.45 -2.69 15.01
C ASP A 170 7.89 -1.24 14.77
N SER A 171 9.20 -0.98 14.68
CA SER A 171 9.71 0.37 14.39
C SER A 171 9.40 0.81 12.96
N MET A 172 9.52 -0.09 11.98
CA MET A 172 9.11 0.20 10.60
C MET A 172 7.61 0.43 10.50
N GLN A 173 6.79 -0.39 11.16
CA GLN A 173 5.34 -0.22 11.19
C GLN A 173 4.97 1.17 11.72
N ARG A 174 5.48 1.55 12.90
CA ARG A 174 5.22 2.88 13.50
C ARG A 174 5.63 4.02 12.57
N TYR A 175 6.75 3.89 11.88
CA TYR A 175 7.22 4.91 10.94
C TYR A 175 6.30 5.08 9.71
N TYR A 176 5.81 3.98 9.13
CA TYR A 176 4.90 4.05 7.98
C TYR A 176 3.47 4.44 8.37
N GLU A 177 3.07 4.19 9.62
CA GLU A 177 1.78 4.63 10.14
C GLU A 177 1.75 6.14 10.41
N GLN A 178 2.89 6.78 10.67
CA GLN A 178 2.96 8.23 10.85
C GLN A 178 2.72 9.03 9.54
N PRO A 179 2.11 10.23 9.64
CA PRO A 179 1.73 10.96 10.87
C PRO A 179 0.44 10.50 11.57
N SER A 180 -0.52 9.88 10.87
CA SER A 180 -1.88 9.69 11.41
C SER A 180 -2.08 8.44 12.28
N GLY A 181 -1.24 7.41 12.15
CA GLY A 181 -1.25 6.23 13.01
C GLY A 181 -2.33 5.18 12.72
N SER A 182 -2.17 4.01 13.33
CA SER A 182 -3.15 2.91 13.36
C SER A 182 -4.07 2.92 14.58
N SER A 183 -3.81 3.82 15.55
CA SER A 183 -4.58 3.92 16.78
C SER A 183 -6.06 4.18 16.47
N ARG A 184 -6.93 3.41 17.13
CA ARG A 184 -8.38 3.60 17.08
C ARG A 184 -8.85 3.90 18.49
N HIS A 185 -9.01 5.18 18.82
CA HIS A 185 -9.70 5.56 20.04
C HIS A 185 -11.18 5.32 19.77
N LEU A 186 -11.73 4.22 20.30
CA LEU A 186 -13.17 4.04 20.35
C LEU A 186 -13.70 5.23 21.16
N ASN A 187 -14.43 6.14 20.53
CA ASN A 187 -15.22 7.14 21.25
C ASN A 187 -16.18 6.37 22.16
N GLN A 188 -15.80 6.22 23.43
CA GLN A 188 -16.76 6.08 24.51
C GLN A 188 -17.37 7.46 24.71
N SER A 189 -18.38 7.78 23.91
CA SER A 189 -19.26 8.91 24.17
C SER A 189 -20.69 8.41 23.98
N ARG A 190 -21.30 8.14 25.15
CA ARG A 190 -22.74 8.22 25.38
C ARG A 190 -23.29 9.54 24.86
#